data_AF-A0A2R7MAB8-F1
#
_entry.id   AF-A0A2R7MAB8-F1
#
_cell.length_a   1.000
_cell.length_b   1.000
_cell.length_c   1.000
_cell.angle_alpha   90.00
_cell.angle_beta   90.00
_cell.angle_gamma   90.00
#
_symmetry.space_group_name_H-M   'P 1'
#
loop_
_entity.id
_entity.type
_entity.pdbx_description
1 polymer ?
#
loop_
_entity_poly.entity_id
_entity_poly.type
_entity_poly.pdbx_seq_one_letter_code
_entity_poly.pdbx_strand_id
1 'polypeptide(L)'
;MTLDTALTAYIWADDSAIPGRHPEAVPDRALRTHVEGLIDRMDAVTPGDDATDLAAWADRTVRALVAERDDVGEAGIRELSALLSWTWR
;
A
#
# COMPACT_ATOMS: atom_id res chain seq x y z
N MET A 1 -2.52 -9.66 14.63
CA MET A 1 -2.10 -9.26 13.27
C MET A 1 -1.51 -7.87 13.39
N THR A 2 -0.33 -7.60 12.85
CA THR A 2 0.24 -6.24 12.79
C THR A 2 -0.32 -5.48 11.58
N LEU A 3 -0.13 -4.16 11.52
CA LEU A 3 -0.55 -3.40 10.34
C LEU A 3 0.17 -3.86 9.08
N ASP A 4 1.48 -4.14 9.15
CA ASP A 4 2.25 -4.70 8.03
C ASP A 4 1.68 -6.03 7.52
N THR A 5 1.34 -6.96 8.43
CA THR A 5 0.71 -8.23 8.03
C THR A 5 -0.66 -8.00 7.39
N ALA A 6 -1.43 -7.02 7.90
CA ALA A 6 -2.71 -6.65 7.33
C ALA A 6 -2.56 -6.04 5.93
N LEU A 7 -1.56 -5.20 5.71
CA LEU A 7 -1.23 -4.62 4.40
C LEU A 7 -0.85 -5.73 3.41
N THR A 8 0.01 -6.67 3.81
CA THR A 8 0.34 -7.82 2.96
C THR A 8 -0.89 -8.64 2.61
N ALA A 9 -1.71 -9.01 3.59
CA ALA A 9 -2.93 -9.79 3.35
C ALA A 9 -3.93 -9.03 2.47
N TYR A 10 -4.12 -7.74 2.72
CA TYR A 10 -5.00 -6.88 1.92
C TYR A 10 -4.52 -6.75 0.48
N ILE A 11 -3.20 -6.71 0.23
CA ILE A 11 -2.67 -6.44 -1.11
C ILE A 11 -2.49 -7.71 -1.93
N TRP A 12 -2.16 -8.84 -1.30
CA TRP A 12 -1.83 -10.06 -2.02
C TRP A 12 -2.83 -11.21 -1.81
N ALA A 13 -3.72 -11.14 -0.82
CA ALA A 13 -4.44 -12.32 -0.33
C ALA A 13 -3.47 -13.51 -0.11
N ASP A 14 -3.97 -14.74 0.04
CA ASP A 14 -3.07 -15.90 0.24
C ASP A 14 -2.30 -16.29 -1.04
N ASP A 15 -2.75 -15.90 -2.24
CA ASP A 15 -2.22 -16.43 -3.52
C ASP A 15 -2.28 -15.47 -4.73
N SER A 16 -2.51 -14.16 -4.56
CA SER A 16 -2.57 -13.27 -5.72
C SER A 16 -1.21 -13.13 -6.38
N ALA A 17 -1.16 -13.35 -7.69
CA ALA A 17 0.05 -13.16 -8.49
C ALA A 17 0.40 -11.69 -8.77
N ILE A 18 -0.55 -10.79 -8.53
CA ILE A 18 -0.39 -9.33 -8.73
C ILE A 18 -0.97 -8.56 -7.54
N PRO A 19 -0.44 -7.36 -7.23
CA PRO A 19 -1.01 -6.50 -6.19
C PRO A 19 -2.48 -6.16 -6.52
N GLY A 20 -3.33 -6.26 -5.51
CA GLY A 20 -4.75 -5.97 -5.58
C GLY A 20 -5.29 -5.35 -4.29
N ARG A 21 -6.62 -5.28 -4.18
CA ARG A 21 -7.31 -4.86 -2.96
C ARG A 21 -8.22 -6.03 -2.52
N HIS A 22 -7.91 -6.63 -1.37
CA HIS A 22 -8.54 -7.83 -0.82
C HIS A 22 -9.02 -7.57 0.62
N PRO A 23 -10.03 -6.71 0.83
CA PRO A 23 -10.55 -6.40 2.16
C PRO A 23 -11.03 -7.65 2.93
N GLU A 24 -11.49 -8.68 2.23
CA GLU A 24 -11.89 -9.97 2.78
C GLU A 24 -10.75 -10.73 3.47
N ALA A 25 -9.49 -10.48 3.07
CA ALA A 25 -8.31 -11.11 3.65
C ALA A 25 -7.89 -10.49 5.00
N VAL A 26 -8.54 -9.39 5.42
CA VAL A 26 -8.35 -8.76 6.74
C VAL A 26 -9.65 -8.87 7.55
N PRO A 27 -9.80 -9.93 8.39
CA PRO A 27 -11.03 -10.16 9.15
C PRO A 27 -11.27 -9.12 10.25
N ASP A 28 -10.20 -8.57 10.82
CA ASP A 28 -10.29 -7.51 11.83
C ASP A 28 -10.77 -6.21 11.16
N ARG A 29 -11.99 -5.79 11.49
CA ARG A 29 -12.62 -4.60 10.91
C ARG A 29 -11.85 -3.31 11.22
N ALA A 30 -11.32 -3.16 12.42
CA ALA A 30 -10.60 -1.95 12.78
C ALA A 30 -9.28 -1.84 12.00
N LEU A 31 -8.56 -2.96 11.91
CA LEU A 31 -7.34 -3.06 11.13
C LEU A 31 -7.59 -2.83 9.64
N ARG A 32 -8.69 -3.39 9.10
CA ARG A 32 -9.09 -3.18 7.71
C ARG A 32 -9.40 -1.72 7.41
N THR A 33 -10.21 -1.06 8.25
CA THR A 33 -10.50 0.37 8.08
C THR A 33 -9.24 1.23 8.15
N HIS A 34 -8.26 0.83 8.95
CA HIS A 34 -6.96 1.50 9.00
C HIS A 34 -6.19 1.35 7.69
N VAL A 35 -6.10 0.12 7.14
CA VAL A 35 -5.47 -0.16 5.85
C VAL A 35 -6.17 0.61 4.72
N GLU A 36 -7.50 0.57 4.65
CA GLU A 36 -8.29 1.29 3.66
C GLU A 36 -8.01 2.80 3.72
N GLY A 37 -7.97 3.38 4.92
CA GLY A 37 -7.64 4.80 5.07
C GLY A 37 -6.22 5.18 4.65
N LEU A 38 -5.26 4.27 4.70
CA LEU A 38 -3.91 4.48 4.14
C LEU A 38 -3.91 4.42 2.62
N ILE A 39 -4.59 3.42 2.06
CA ILE A 39 -4.71 3.23 0.60
C ILE A 39 -5.47 4.40 -0.03
N ASP A 40 -6.56 4.88 0.58
CA ASP A 40 -7.32 6.02 0.07
C ASP A 40 -6.46 7.30 0.00
N ARG A 41 -5.59 7.53 0.99
CA ARG A 41 -4.66 8.68 0.96
C ARG A 41 -3.57 8.50 -0.10
N MET A 42 -3.09 7.28 -0.28
CA MET A 42 -2.11 6.93 -1.30
C MET A 42 -2.69 7.10 -2.71
N ASP A 43 -3.93 6.66 -2.93
CA ASP A 43 -4.66 6.72 -4.20
C ASP A 43 -4.97 8.18 -4.62
N ALA A 44 -5.02 9.10 -3.65
CA ALA A 44 -5.13 10.53 -3.93
C ALA A 44 -3.85 11.14 -4.56
N VAL A 45 -2.74 10.39 -4.60
CA VAL A 45 -1.48 10.83 -5.21
C VAL A 45 -1.35 10.26 -6.62
N THR A 46 -1.21 11.15 -7.60
CA THR A 46 -0.99 10.81 -9.00
C THR A 46 0.47 11.03 -9.39
N PRO A 47 1.07 10.17 -10.23
CA PRO A 47 2.39 10.44 -10.78
C PRO A 47 2.35 11.70 -11.65
N GLY A 48 3.44 12.47 -11.61
CA GLY A 48 3.65 13.57 -12.56
C GLY A 48 4.07 13.04 -13.93
N ASP A 49 4.05 13.91 -14.95
CA ASP A 49 4.45 13.58 -16.32
C ASP A 49 5.93 13.13 -16.43
N ASP A 50 6.73 13.36 -15.40
CA ASP A 50 8.15 13.02 -15.29
C ASP A 50 8.43 11.66 -14.60
N ALA A 51 7.38 10.93 -14.18
CA ALA A 51 7.52 9.64 -13.53
C ALA A 51 7.88 8.51 -14.52
N THR A 52 9.14 8.49 -14.97
CA THR A 52 9.64 7.46 -15.91
C THR A 52 9.85 6.09 -15.26
N ASP A 53 10.04 6.05 -13.94
CA ASP A 53 10.15 4.83 -13.13
C ASP A 53 9.06 4.85 -12.06
N LEU A 54 7.95 4.16 -12.34
CA LEU A 54 6.80 4.07 -11.45
C LEU A 54 7.12 3.34 -10.13
N ALA A 55 8.08 2.43 -10.11
CA ALA A 55 8.46 1.73 -8.89
C ALA A 55 9.23 2.66 -7.95
N ALA A 56 10.23 3.38 -8.48
CA ALA A 56 10.98 4.38 -7.71
C ALA A 56 10.13 5.59 -7.31
N TRP A 57 9.16 5.99 -8.15
CA TRP A 57 8.18 7.00 -7.78
C TRP A 57 7.25 6.53 -6.65
N ALA A 58 6.72 5.30 -6.74
CA ALA A 58 5.84 4.74 -5.72
C ALA A 58 6.54 4.60 -4.37
N ASP A 59 7.76 4.07 -4.32
CA ASP A 59 8.54 3.95 -3.06
C ASP A 59 8.74 5.32 -2.38
N ARG A 60 9.20 6.33 -3.13
CA ARG A 60 9.38 7.69 -2.60
C ARG A 60 8.06 8.29 -2.10
N THR A 61 6.98 8.08 -2.85
CA THR A 61 5.64 8.59 -2.52
C THR A 61 5.13 7.96 -1.22
N VAL A 62 5.21 6.64 -1.11
CA VAL A 62 4.77 5.91 0.09
C VAL A 62 5.62 6.28 1.30
N ARG A 63 6.95 6.35 1.16
CA ARG A 63 7.85 6.79 2.24
C ARG A 63 7.51 8.19 2.72
N ALA A 64 7.22 9.13 1.82
CA ALA A 64 6.78 10.47 2.19
C ALA A 64 5.42 10.45 2.90
N LEU A 65 4.46 9.65 2.42
CA LEU A 65 3.13 9.51 3.01
C LEU A 65 3.17 8.98 4.45
N VAL A 66 4.10 8.06 4.74
CA VAL A 66 4.22 7.43 6.07
C VAL A 66 5.34 8.00 6.92
N ALA A 67 6.07 9.03 6.47
CA ALA A 67 7.24 9.57 7.18
C ALA A 67 6.95 10.06 8.60
N GLU A 68 5.74 10.56 8.85
CA GLU A 68 5.29 11.04 10.17
C GLU A 68 4.51 9.96 10.95
N ARG A 69 4.58 8.70 10.51
CA ARG A 69 3.84 7.57 11.08
C ARG A 69 4.78 6.52 11.65
N ASP A 70 4.49 6.10 12.88
CA ASP A 70 5.25 5.05 13.57
C ASP A 70 4.63 3.65 13.44
N ASP A 71 3.50 3.54 12.73
CA ASP A 71 2.69 2.31 12.67
C ASP A 71 2.89 1.49 11.40
N VAL A 72 3.61 2.00 10.39
CA VAL A 72 3.91 1.31 9.14
C VAL A 72 5.41 1.01 9.08
N GLY A 73 5.75 -0.28 9.00
CA GLY A 73 7.14 -0.73 8.84
C GLY A 73 7.58 -0.81 7.38
N GLU A 74 8.84 -1.16 7.16
CA GLU A 74 9.42 -1.36 5.82
C GLU A 74 8.67 -2.41 4.99
N ALA A 75 8.11 -3.44 5.63
CA ALA A 75 7.28 -4.41 4.94
C ALA A 75 6.00 -3.75 4.41
N GLY A 76 5.29 -2.98 5.25
CA GLY A 76 4.11 -2.22 4.82
C GLY A 76 4.40 -1.22 3.70
N ILE A 77 5.53 -0.51 3.78
CA ILE A 77 5.99 0.40 2.73
C ILE A 77 6.16 -0.34 1.41
N ARG A 78 6.81 -1.51 1.43
CA ARG A 78 7.02 -2.33 0.22
C ARG A 78 5.69 -2.74 -0.41
N GLU A 79 4.72 -3.19 0.38
CA GLU A 79 3.44 -3.64 -0.16
C GLU A 79 2.63 -2.49 -0.77
N LEU A 80 2.56 -1.35 -0.07
CA LEU A 80 1.92 -0.13 -0.57
C LEU A 80 2.58 0.35 -1.87
N SER A 81 3.91 0.31 -1.94
CA SER A 81 4.66 0.72 -3.14
C SER A 81 4.39 -0.22 -4.32
N ALA A 82 4.27 -1.52 -4.06
CA ALA A 82 3.90 -2.50 -5.08
C ALA A 82 2.49 -2.24 -5.62
N LEU A 83 1.51 -1.99 -4.74
CA LEU A 83 0.14 -1.67 -5.15
C LEU A 83 0.08 -0.36 -5.96
N LEU A 84 0.74 0.70 -5.49
CA LEU A 84 0.72 2.00 -6.15
C LEU A 84 1.39 1.93 -7.53
N SER A 85 2.59 1.34 -7.61
CA SER A 85 3.29 1.20 -8.89
C SER A 85 2.50 0.36 -9.91
N TRP A 86 1.79 -0.68 -9.46
CA TRP A 86 0.93 -1.49 -10.31
C TRP A 86 -0.33 -0.76 -10.78
N THR A 87 -0.91 0.10 -9.95
CA THR A 87 -2.13 0.88 -10.28
C THR A 87 -1.90 1.84 -11.46
N TRP A 88 -0.65 2.30 -11.65
CA TRP A 88 -0.28 3.28 -12.67
C TRP A 88 0.48 2.69 -13.87
N ARG A 89 0.69 1.39 -13.90
CA ARG A 89 1.38 0.67 -14.99
C ARG A 89 0.46 0.45 -16.19
#